data_AF-A0A1G6HST2-F1
#
_entry.id   AF-A0A1G6HST2-F1
#
_cell.length_a   1.000
_cell.length_b   1.000
_cell.length_c   1.000
_cell.angle_alpha   90.00
_cell.angle_beta   90.00
_cell.angle_gamma   90.00
#
_symmetry.space_group_name_H-M   'P 1'
#
loop_
_entity.id
_entity.type
_entity.pdbx_description
1 polymer ?
#
loop_
_entity_poly.entity_id
_entity_poly.type
_entity_poly.pdbx_seq_one_letter_code
_entity_poly.pdbx_strand_id
1 'polypeptide(L)'
;MKKYIISIASLVASILCLVIISCINHEISIAYKLAVGKTKALFGLTELTYTYKYYFLAIGIISLTLALIAKKRKENKTLTRVTIYMSLIAIVIVFIPIWRLMI
;
A
#
# COMPACT_ATOMS: atom_id res chain seq x y z
N MET A 1 -8.64 -13.09 -28.24
CA MET A 1 -7.87 -12.30 -27.25
C MET A 1 -8.11 -12.87 -25.86
N LYS A 2 -7.08 -13.43 -25.20
CA LYS A 2 -7.20 -13.92 -23.80
C LYS A 2 -7.63 -12.74 -22.92
N LYS A 3 -8.77 -12.86 -22.24
CA LYS A 3 -9.30 -11.80 -21.36
C LYS A 3 -8.42 -11.71 -20.11
N TYR A 4 -7.44 -10.80 -20.10
CA TYR A 4 -6.56 -10.51 -18.95
C TYR A 4 -7.18 -9.53 -17.93
N ILE A 5 -8.51 -9.44 -17.91
CA ILE A 5 -9.25 -8.39 -17.21
C ILE A 5 -8.98 -8.43 -15.71
N ILE A 6 -8.86 -9.63 -15.13
CA ILE A 6 -8.63 -9.81 -13.69
C ILE A 6 -7.18 -9.45 -13.35
N SER A 7 -6.20 -9.88 -14.15
CA SER A 7 -4.81 -9.48 -13.95
C SER A 7 -4.63 -7.95 -14.04
N ILE A 8 -5.27 -7.29 -15.02
CA ILE A 8 -5.24 -5.83 -15.15
C ILE A 8 -5.89 -5.16 -13.94
N ALA A 9 -7.08 -5.60 -13.52
CA ALA A 9 -7.78 -5.06 -12.36
C ALA A 9 -6.94 -5.20 -11.08
N SER A 10 -6.30 -6.36 -10.87
CA SER A 10 -5.43 -6.58 -9.71
C SER A 10 -4.19 -5.67 -9.70
N LEU A 11 -3.63 -5.40 -10.88
CA LEU A 11 -2.47 -4.52 -11.05
C LEU A 11 -2.83 -3.04 -10.85
N VAL A 12 -3.99 -2.60 -11.37
CA VAL A 12 -4.49 -1.25 -11.10
C VAL A 12 -4.77 -1.07 -9.60
N ALA A 13 -5.38 -2.07 -8.95
CA ALA A 13 -5.65 -2.04 -7.52
C ALA A 13 -4.35 -1.99 -6.67
N SER A 14 -3.30 -2.73 -7.05
CA SER A 14 -2.02 -2.69 -6.33
C SER A 14 -1.31 -1.34 -6.50
N ILE A 15 -1.32 -0.76 -7.70
CA ILE A 15 -0.78 0.58 -7.95
C ILE A 15 -1.52 1.63 -7.12
N LEU A 16 -2.85 1.63 -7.16
CA LEU A 16 -3.65 2.57 -6.37
C LEU A 16 -3.37 2.43 -4.88
N CYS A 17 -3.29 1.20 -4.37
CA CYS A 17 -2.95 0.94 -2.97
C CYS A 17 -1.59 1.55 -2.60
N LEU A 18 -0.56 1.32 -3.41
CA LEU A 18 0.78 1.87 -3.17
C LEU A 18 0.80 3.40 -3.21
N VAL A 19 0.14 4.02 -4.19
CA VAL A 19 0.07 5.49 -4.30
C VAL A 19 -0.59 6.08 -3.07
N ILE A 20 -1.74 5.55 -2.64
CA ILE A 20 -2.45 6.07 -1.48
C ILE A 20 -1.63 5.92 -0.20
N ILE A 21 -1.03 4.74 0.03
CA ILE A 21 -0.20 4.52 1.22
C ILE A 21 1.02 5.45 1.21
N SER A 22 1.62 5.69 0.04
CA SER A 22 2.74 6.61 -0.11
C SER A 22 2.33 8.06 0.17
N CYS A 23 1.16 8.51 -0.31
CA CYS A 23 0.59 9.82 0.00
C CYS A 23 0.38 9.99 1.52
N ILE A 24 -0.19 9.01 2.20
CA ILE A 24 -0.38 9.06 3.66
C ILE A 24 0.97 9.15 4.38
N ASN A 25 1.97 8.34 3.98
CA ASN A 25 3.30 8.42 4.58
C ASN A 25 3.97 9.79 4.32
N HIS A 26 3.76 10.37 3.15
CA HIS A 26 4.24 11.71 2.83
C HIS A 26 3.60 12.77 3.73
N GLU A 27 2.28 12.72 3.93
CA GLU A 27 1.57 13.61 4.86
C GLU A 27 2.09 13.48 6.29
N ILE A 28 2.31 12.26 6.78
CA ILE A 28 2.92 12.02 8.11
C ILE A 28 4.32 12.65 8.18
N SER A 29 5.14 12.50 7.13
CA SER A 29 6.50 13.05 7.11
C SER A 29 6.49 14.59 7.11
N ILE A 30 5.57 15.24 6.40
CA ILE A 30 5.39 16.69 6.43
C ILE A 30 4.94 17.13 7.81
N ALA A 31 3.92 16.48 8.37
CA ALA A 31 3.42 16.80 9.71
C ALA A 31 4.53 16.66 10.77
N TYR A 32 5.41 15.67 10.64
CA TYR A 32 6.58 15.52 11.52
C TYR A 32 7.62 16.62 11.33
N LYS A 33 7.87 17.05 10.09
CA LYS A 33 8.79 18.16 9.78
C LYS A 33 8.28 19.49 10.32
N LEU A 34 6.97 19.71 10.30
CA LEU A 34 6.32 20.91 10.83
C LEU A 34 6.12 20.88 12.36
N ALA A 35 6.17 19.70 12.99
CA ALA A 35 6.02 19.57 14.43
C ALA A 35 7.21 20.17 15.18
N VAL A 36 6.91 20.96 16.24
CA VAL A 36 7.91 21.67 17.04
C VAL A 36 8.16 20.95 18.36
N GLY A 37 9.44 20.83 18.76
CA GLY A 37 9.88 20.46 20.12
C GLY A 37 9.10 19.33 20.78
N LYS A 38 8.25 19.66 21.76
CA LYS A 38 7.44 18.71 22.53
C LYS A 38 6.50 17.88 21.63
N THR A 39 5.90 18.49 20.62
CA THR A 39 5.00 17.81 19.67
C THR A 39 5.76 16.79 18.81
N LYS A 40 7.02 17.10 18.49
CA LYS A 40 7.91 16.17 17.77
C LYS A 40 8.33 14.98 18.62
N ALA A 41 8.58 15.19 19.92
CA ALA A 41 8.85 14.12 20.89
C ALA A 41 7.63 13.22 21.15
N LEU A 42 6.42 13.79 21.14
CA LEU A 42 5.15 13.09 21.32
C LEU A 42 4.53 12.59 19.99
N PHE A 43 5.24 12.72 18.87
CA PHE A 43 4.66 12.49 17.55
C PHE A 43 4.18 11.04 17.32
N GLY A 44 4.68 10.07 18.08
CA GLY A 44 4.16 8.70 18.07
C GLY A 44 2.67 8.61 18.48
N LEU A 45 2.18 9.52 19.35
CA LEU A 45 0.76 9.63 19.67
C LEU A 45 -0.02 10.33 18.56
N THR A 46 0.59 11.33 17.90
CA THR A 46 -0.01 11.98 16.74
C THR A 46 -0.10 11.02 15.54
N GLU A 47 0.82 10.08 15.42
CA GLU A 47 0.79 9.00 14.42
C GLU A 47 -0.45 8.12 14.55
N LEU A 48 -1.02 7.93 15.75
CA LEU A 48 -2.27 7.18 15.93
C LEU A 48 -3.45 7.82 15.18
N THR A 49 -3.45 9.13 14.94
CA THR A 49 -4.48 9.78 14.14
C THR A 49 -4.51 9.24 12.71
N TYR A 50 -3.37 8.73 12.22
CA TYR A 50 -3.21 8.12 10.90
C TYR A 50 -3.52 6.61 10.88
N THR A 51 -4.15 6.06 11.92
CA THR A 51 -4.61 4.66 11.97
C THR A 51 -5.59 4.34 10.83
N TYR A 52 -6.26 5.35 10.23
CA TYR A 52 -7.06 5.16 9.02
C TYR A 52 -6.26 4.59 7.83
N LYS A 53 -4.91 4.67 7.85
CA LYS A 53 -4.03 4.00 6.88
C LYS A 53 -4.28 2.50 6.80
N TYR A 54 -4.68 1.87 7.90
CA TYR A 54 -4.98 0.43 7.94
C TYR A 54 -6.25 0.07 7.18
N TYR A 55 -7.18 1.01 6.92
CA TYR A 55 -8.32 0.72 6.05
C TYR A 55 -7.88 0.41 4.60
N PHE A 56 -6.76 0.99 4.16
CA PHE A 56 -6.19 0.71 2.83
C PHE A 56 -5.51 -0.66 2.75
N LEU A 57 -5.27 -1.34 3.88
CA LEU A 57 -4.86 -2.75 3.92
C LEU A 57 -5.88 -3.64 3.20
N ALA A 58 -7.18 -3.33 3.34
CA ALA A 58 -8.24 -4.08 2.68
C ALA A 58 -8.06 -4.08 1.15
N ILE A 59 -7.65 -2.95 0.56
CA ILE A 59 -7.38 -2.83 -0.87
C ILE A 59 -6.19 -3.72 -1.27
N GLY A 60 -5.12 -3.74 -0.46
CA GLY A 60 -3.97 -4.64 -0.66
C GLY A 60 -4.36 -6.12 -0.63
N ILE A 61 -5.20 -6.52 0.34
CA ILE A 61 -5.73 -7.89 0.45
C ILE A 61 -6.64 -8.24 -0.74
N ILE A 62 -7.51 -7.33 -1.16
CA ILE A 62 -8.37 -7.51 -2.34
C ILE A 62 -7.51 -7.68 -3.61
N SER A 63 -6.47 -6.85 -3.79
CA SER A 63 -5.54 -6.98 -4.91
C SER A 63 -4.83 -8.35 -4.91
N LEU A 64 -4.37 -8.81 -3.74
CA LEU A 64 -3.72 -10.11 -3.60
C LEU A 64 -4.67 -11.27 -3.93
N THR A 65 -5.90 -11.23 -3.42
CA THR A 65 -6.91 -12.27 -3.71
C THR A 65 -7.28 -12.32 -5.19
N LEU A 66 -7.45 -11.17 -5.85
CA LEU A 66 -7.65 -11.08 -7.31
C LEU A 66 -6.45 -11.66 -8.09
N ALA A 67 -5.22 -11.36 -7.66
CA ALA A 67 -4.01 -11.90 -8.29
C ALA A 67 -3.92 -13.43 -8.14
N LEU A 68 -4.33 -14.00 -6.99
CA LEU A 68 -4.41 -15.45 -6.79
C LEU A 68 -5.48 -16.10 -7.68
N ILE A 69 -6.62 -15.44 -7.88
CA ILE A 69 -7.66 -15.90 -8.82
C ILE A 69 -7.13 -15.87 -10.27
N ALA A 70 -6.43 -14.82 -10.67
CA ALA A 70 -5.79 -14.73 -11.98
C ALA A 70 -4.76 -15.86 -12.20
N LYS A 71 -4.00 -16.22 -11.15
CA LYS A 71 -3.07 -17.36 -11.17
C LYS A 71 -3.81 -18.68 -11.43
N LYS A 72 -4.94 -18.92 -10.75
CA LYS A 72 -5.77 -20.11 -10.95
C LYS A 72 -6.36 -20.18 -12.37
N ARG A 73 -6.71 -19.04 -12.98
CA ARG A 73 -7.22 -18.93 -14.35
C ARG A 73 -6.15 -19.09 -15.44
N LYS A 74 -4.88 -19.34 -15.07
CA LYS A 74 -3.75 -19.44 -16.01
C LYS A 74 -3.65 -18.22 -16.94
N GLU A 75 -3.95 -17.02 -16.41
CA GLU A 75 -3.66 -15.76 -17.08
C GLU A 75 -2.14 -15.57 -17.21
N ASN A 76 -1.68 -14.43 -17.74
CA ASN A 76 -0.27 -14.19 -18.01
C ASN A 76 0.59 -14.43 -16.74
N LYS A 77 1.38 -15.51 -16.74
CA LYS A 77 2.19 -15.95 -15.59
C LYS A 77 3.12 -14.87 -15.08
N THR A 78 3.71 -14.07 -15.98
CA THR A 78 4.65 -13.01 -15.62
C THR A 78 3.91 -11.87 -14.93
N LEU A 79 2.80 -11.40 -15.53
CA LEU A 79 2.00 -10.31 -14.97
C LEU A 79 1.45 -10.68 -13.58
N THR A 80 0.86 -11.87 -13.46
CA THR A 80 0.32 -12.34 -12.18
C THR A 80 1.39 -12.44 -11.10
N ARG A 81 2.60 -12.88 -11.44
CA ARG A 81 3.71 -12.98 -10.48
C ARG A 81 4.16 -11.60 -10.00
N VAL A 82 4.28 -10.63 -10.91
CA VAL A 82 4.60 -9.23 -10.57
C VAL A 82 3.52 -8.63 -9.66
N THR A 83 2.24 -8.83 -9.98
CA THR A 83 1.15 -8.30 -9.14
C THR A 83 1.13 -8.91 -7.74
N ILE A 84 1.43 -10.20 -7.59
CA ILE A 84 1.54 -10.85 -6.27
C ILE A 84 2.66 -10.20 -5.45
N TYR A 85 3.84 -9.99 -6.04
CA TYR A 85 4.93 -9.33 -5.33
C TYR A 85 4.60 -7.88 -4.97
N MET A 86 3.99 -7.11 -5.89
CA MET A 86 3.55 -5.75 -5.61
C MET A 86 2.53 -5.67 -4.48
N SER A 87 1.54 -6.57 -4.46
CA SER A 87 0.50 -6.58 -3.43
C SER A 87 1.06 -7.00 -2.07
N LEU A 88 2.00 -7.94 -2.01
CA LEU A 88 2.73 -8.28 -0.79
C LEU A 88 3.54 -7.08 -0.27
N ILE A 89 4.29 -6.41 -1.14
CA ILE A 89 5.04 -5.21 -0.79
C ILE A 89 4.10 -4.13 -0.26
N ALA A 90 2.98 -3.88 -0.93
CA ALA A 90 1.98 -2.90 -0.51
C ALA A 90 1.45 -3.20 0.91
N ILE A 91 1.12 -4.47 1.20
CA ILE A 91 0.67 -4.90 2.52
C ILE A 91 1.74 -4.65 3.59
N VAL A 92 2.99 -5.02 3.32
CA VAL A 92 4.10 -4.84 4.26
C VAL A 92 4.35 -3.35 4.54
N ILE A 93 4.30 -2.51 3.51
CA ILE A 93 4.47 -1.05 3.59
C ILE A 93 3.43 -0.40 4.52
N VAL A 94 2.21 -0.93 4.64
CA VAL A 94 1.18 -0.39 5.56
C VAL A 94 1.63 -0.45 7.02
N PHE A 95 2.34 -1.51 7.41
CA PHE A 95 2.77 -1.74 8.80
C PHE A 95 4.09 -1.06 9.13
N ILE A 96 4.96 -0.86 8.14
CA ILE A 96 6.25 -0.22 8.35
C ILE A 96 6.07 1.31 8.33
N PRO A 97 6.60 2.05 9.33
CA PRO A 97 6.57 3.52 9.34
C PRO A 97 7.56 4.10 8.33
N ILE A 98 7.27 3.94 7.04
CA ILE A 98 8.13 4.35 5.92
C ILE A 98 8.34 5.85 5.88
N TRP A 99 7.41 6.63 6.42
CA TRP A 99 7.59 8.06 6.62
C TRP A 99 8.90 8.42 7.35
N ARG A 100 9.45 7.54 8.19
CA ARG A 100 10.77 7.73 8.84
C ARG A 100 11.94 7.75 7.87
N LEU A 101 11.83 7.06 6.74
CA LEU A 101 12.83 7.07 5.67
C LEU A 101 12.75 8.33 4.78
N MET A 102 11.67 9.10 4.90
CA MET A 102 11.41 10.30 4.09
C MET A 102 11.83 11.61 4.79
N ILE A 103 12.38 11.50 6.00
CA ILE A 103 12.85 12.62 6.84
C ILE A 103 14.36 12.67 6.75
#